data_AF-A0A6S6T7H6-F1
#
_entry.id   AF-A0A6S6T7H6-F1
#
_cell.length_a   1.000
_cell.length_b   1.000
_cell.length_c   1.000
_cell.angle_alpha   90.00
_cell.angle_beta   90.00
_cell.angle_gamma   90.00
#
_symmetry.space_group_name_H-M   'P 1'
#
loop_
_entity.id
_entity.type
_entity.pdbx_description
1 polymer ?
#
loop_
_entity_poly.entity_id
_entity_poly.type
_entity_poly.pdbx_seq_one_letter_code
_entity_poly.pdbx_strand_id
1 'polypeptide(L)'
;MEITYESIKPYILEVKVDGSKVNCKFQVDNEVFEATSNVKSNTKGGTARVKKMVTNTALGRARSMVLRVLRKAVGGGFAGTAVSMAGNEVMRQGTDGLKVSKGDKEAAVIRAFEKVSVELAYEGGRWRLATEFSEFEKLIKRNPLTKAYDRKILARMLVEMARADGTVEAEEKAFFDDFLNKETGSLGDLMRAPSISMIECEEVTKEARENVFMIVAAVALADNEFADEEQLKLDEYSQMFEFSERKHEELLRYAQDYTIESYIRSKGVMSRDDIYAFADKISMDRGEAERTQIRLEKRLN
;
A
#
# COMPACT_ATOMS: atom_id res chain seq x y z
N MET A 1 -15.37 2.48 -3.62
CA MET A 1 -15.80 3.71 -4.34
C MET A 1 -14.68 4.13 -5.28
N GLU A 2 -15.00 4.62 -6.49
CA GLU A 2 -13.98 5.13 -7.41
C GLU A 2 -13.56 6.56 -7.03
N ILE A 3 -12.26 6.76 -6.73
CA ILE A 3 -11.68 8.06 -6.40
C ILE A 3 -11.53 8.85 -7.71
N THR A 4 -12.42 9.81 -7.93
CA THR A 4 -12.38 10.72 -9.09
C THR A 4 -11.93 12.10 -8.65
N TYR A 5 -11.40 12.90 -9.59
CA TYR A 5 -11.00 14.27 -9.31
C TYR A 5 -12.15 15.10 -8.72
N GLU A 6 -13.37 14.95 -9.25
CA GLU A 6 -14.55 15.67 -8.73
C GLU A 6 -14.91 15.24 -7.31
N SER A 7 -14.76 13.96 -6.95
CA SER A 7 -15.03 13.49 -5.60
C SER A 7 -14.04 14.01 -4.54
N ILE A 8 -12.81 14.34 -4.95
CA ILE A 8 -11.74 14.80 -4.05
C ILE A 8 -11.54 16.31 -4.07
N LYS A 9 -12.07 16.99 -5.09
CA LYS A 9 -11.94 18.44 -5.30
C LYS A 9 -12.29 19.29 -4.08
N PRO A 10 -13.35 18.98 -3.29
CA PRO A 10 -13.67 19.75 -2.08
C PRO A 10 -12.57 19.71 -1.00
N TYR A 11 -11.70 18.70 -1.04
CA TYR A 11 -10.66 18.48 -0.04
C TYR A 11 -9.31 19.03 -0.47
N ILE A 12 -9.16 19.52 -1.70
CA ILE A 12 -7.89 20.05 -2.21
C ILE A 12 -7.66 21.46 -1.64
N LEU A 13 -6.64 21.60 -0.78
CA LEU A 13 -6.16 22.92 -0.33
C LEU A 13 -5.19 23.54 -1.31
N GLU A 14 -4.22 22.76 -1.77
CA GLU A 14 -3.11 23.28 -2.57
C GLU A 14 -2.62 22.22 -3.56
N VAL A 15 -2.27 22.66 -4.79
CA VAL A 15 -1.61 21.81 -5.80
C VAL A 15 -0.46 22.59 -6.43
N LYS A 16 0.76 22.19 -6.09
CA LYS A 16 2.02 22.72 -6.64
C LYS A 16 2.62 21.72 -7.63
N VAL A 17 3.00 22.18 -8.80
CA VAL A 17 3.70 21.37 -9.81
C VAL A 17 5.15 21.81 -9.87
N ASP A 18 6.07 20.86 -9.68
CA ASP A 18 7.52 21.06 -9.72
C ASP A 18 8.13 20.05 -10.70
N GLY A 19 8.35 20.49 -11.95
CA GLY A 19 8.77 19.63 -13.05
C GLY A 19 7.80 18.46 -13.29
N SER A 20 8.25 17.24 -13.05
CA SER A 20 7.43 16.01 -13.17
C SER A 20 6.74 15.62 -11.87
N LYS A 21 6.81 16.41 -10.80
CA LYS A 21 6.19 16.13 -9.50
C LYS A 21 4.99 17.04 -9.25
N VAL A 22 3.92 16.48 -8.67
CA VAL A 22 2.75 17.21 -8.18
C VAL A 22 2.68 17.02 -6.67
N ASN A 23 2.88 18.10 -5.93
CA ASN A 23 2.71 18.18 -4.49
C ASN A 23 1.30 18.68 -4.18
N CYS A 24 0.53 17.91 -3.42
CA CYS A 24 -0.85 18.22 -3.05
C CYS A 24 -0.96 18.37 -1.53
N LYS A 25 -1.76 19.34 -1.09
CA LYS A 25 -2.27 19.39 0.28
C LYS A 25 -3.77 19.14 0.26
N PHE A 26 -4.23 18.23 1.11
CA PHE A 26 -5.64 17.91 1.28
C PHE A 26 -6.07 18.22 2.71
N GLN A 27 -7.32 18.68 2.92
CA GLN A 27 -7.88 18.87 4.25
C GLN A 27 -9.14 18.05 4.42
N VAL A 28 -9.19 17.21 5.47
CA VAL A 28 -10.34 16.40 5.83
C VAL A 28 -10.57 16.52 7.34
N ASP A 29 -11.79 16.86 7.77
CA ASP A 29 -12.18 17.02 9.19
C ASP A 29 -11.17 17.82 10.06
N ASN A 30 -10.58 18.87 9.47
CA ASN A 30 -9.55 19.75 10.05
C ASN A 30 -8.12 19.21 10.10
N GLU A 31 -7.87 18.00 9.62
CA GLU A 31 -6.51 17.47 9.45
C GLU A 31 -5.99 17.77 8.05
N VAL A 32 -4.72 18.18 7.96
CA VAL A 32 -4.05 18.50 6.68
C VAL A 32 -3.09 17.38 6.31
N PHE A 33 -3.31 16.82 5.13
CA PHE A 33 -2.50 15.76 4.55
C PHE A 33 -1.65 16.31 3.41
N GLU A 34 -0.36 16.01 3.41
CA GLU A 34 0.54 16.34 2.31
C GLU A 34 0.93 15.08 1.54
N ALA A 35 0.78 15.10 0.22
CA ALA A 35 1.16 13.97 -0.61
C ALA A 35 1.73 14.42 -1.96
N THR A 36 2.73 13.69 -2.43
CA THR A 36 3.38 13.94 -3.71
C THR A 36 3.16 12.77 -4.66
N SER A 37 2.96 13.06 -5.95
CA SER A 37 2.92 12.06 -7.01
C SER A 37 3.65 12.53 -8.26
N ASN A 38 4.11 11.60 -9.09
CA ASN A 38 4.75 11.94 -10.36
C ASN A 38 3.70 12.08 -11.48
N VAL A 39 3.89 13.06 -12.36
CA VAL A 39 3.24 13.21 -13.65
C VAL A 39 3.85 12.18 -14.59
N LYS A 40 3.07 11.17 -14.99
CA LYS A 40 3.47 10.28 -16.08
C LYS A 40 3.16 10.99 -17.40
N SER A 41 4.17 11.59 -18.05
CA SER A 41 3.97 12.17 -19.38
C SER A 41 3.68 11.06 -20.37
N ASN A 42 2.47 11.05 -20.95
CA ASN A 42 2.06 10.04 -21.91
C ASN A 42 2.68 10.36 -23.29
N THR A 43 4.00 10.31 -23.40
CA THR A 43 4.73 10.50 -24.67
C THR A 43 4.75 9.20 -25.45
N LYS A 44 3.65 8.91 -26.15
CA LYS A 44 3.57 8.32 -27.50
C LYS A 44 2.11 8.06 -27.87
N GLY A 45 1.72 8.51 -29.07
CA GLY A 45 0.36 8.46 -29.59
C GLY A 45 -0.26 7.06 -29.59
N GLY A 46 -1.56 7.02 -29.32
CA GLY A 46 -2.33 5.79 -29.29
C GLY A 46 -3.75 6.02 -28.78
N THR A 47 -4.55 6.77 -29.53
CA THR A 47 -6.01 6.93 -29.39
C THR A 47 -6.81 5.63 -29.55
N ALA A 48 -6.17 4.46 -29.40
CA ALA A 48 -6.77 3.13 -29.52
C ALA A 48 -6.61 2.25 -28.25
N ARG A 49 -6.28 2.83 -27.08
CA ARG A 49 -6.15 2.09 -25.80
C ARG A 49 -7.07 2.53 -24.66
N VAL A 50 -8.16 3.23 -24.96
CA VAL A 50 -9.17 3.62 -23.94
C VAL A 50 -10.30 2.58 -23.80
N LYS A 51 -10.27 1.46 -24.54
CA LYS A 51 -11.37 0.48 -24.55
C LYS A 51 -11.03 -0.97 -24.19
N LYS A 52 -9.85 -1.25 -23.62
CA LYS A 52 -9.43 -2.62 -23.26
C LYS A 52 -8.56 -2.69 -21.99
N MET A 53 -9.06 -2.14 -20.88
CA MET A 53 -8.37 -2.15 -19.57
C MET A 53 -9.37 -2.37 -18.42
N VAL A 54 -10.24 -3.38 -18.52
CA VAL A 54 -11.34 -3.59 -17.54
C VAL A 54 -11.47 -5.01 -16.99
N THR A 55 -10.60 -5.97 -17.33
CA THR A 55 -10.77 -7.36 -16.81
C THR A 55 -9.76 -7.85 -15.77
N ASN A 56 -8.66 -7.13 -15.48
CA ASN A 56 -7.72 -7.46 -14.38
C ASN A 56 -7.68 -6.39 -13.25
N THR A 57 -8.60 -5.43 -13.26
CA THR A 57 -8.47 -4.15 -12.55
C THR A 57 -8.67 -4.22 -11.03
N ALA A 58 -9.25 -5.28 -10.49
CA ALA A 58 -9.47 -5.39 -9.04
C ALA A 58 -8.25 -5.95 -8.29
N LEU A 59 -7.49 -6.82 -8.95
CA LEU A 59 -6.33 -7.52 -8.37
C LEU A 59 -5.18 -6.55 -8.13
N GLY A 60 -4.83 -5.76 -9.15
CA GLY A 60 -3.90 -4.63 -9.02
C GLY A 60 -4.37 -3.57 -8.01
N ARG A 61 -5.69 -3.42 -7.78
CA ARG A 61 -6.24 -2.47 -6.78
C ARG A 61 -6.12 -2.98 -5.35
N ALA A 62 -6.42 -4.25 -5.07
CA ALA A 62 -6.25 -4.85 -3.74
C ALA A 62 -4.77 -4.89 -3.35
N ARG A 63 -3.92 -5.34 -4.27
CA ARG A 63 -2.45 -5.27 -4.16
C ARG A 63 -1.99 -3.83 -3.93
N SER A 64 -2.47 -2.88 -4.72
CA SER A 64 -2.18 -1.46 -4.50
C SER A 64 -2.60 -0.94 -3.12
N MET A 65 -3.66 -1.46 -2.51
CA MET A 65 -4.08 -1.06 -1.15
C MET A 65 -3.15 -1.63 -0.08
N VAL A 66 -2.74 -2.90 -0.21
CA VAL A 66 -1.69 -3.49 0.64
C VAL A 66 -0.43 -2.64 0.55
N LEU A 67 0.08 -2.41 -0.67
CA LEU A 67 1.29 -1.62 -0.92
C LEU A 67 1.18 -0.17 -0.43
N ARG A 68 -0.02 0.44 -0.39
CA ARG A 68 -0.24 1.78 0.20
C ARG A 68 -0.01 1.77 1.72
N VAL A 69 -0.58 0.80 2.43
CA VAL A 69 -0.35 0.66 3.87
C VAL A 69 1.12 0.38 4.15
N LEU A 70 1.81 -0.38 3.27
CA LEU A 70 3.25 -0.59 3.37
C LEU A 70 4.05 0.71 3.29
N ARG A 71 3.77 1.56 2.30
CA ARG A 71 4.47 2.86 2.19
C ARG A 71 4.33 3.71 3.45
N LYS A 72 3.18 3.63 4.13
CA LYS A 72 2.97 4.32 5.41
C LYS A 72 3.73 3.65 6.54
N ALA A 73 3.66 2.32 6.63
CA ALA A 73 4.39 1.51 7.63
C ALA A 73 5.90 1.79 7.61
N VAL A 74 6.44 2.01 6.42
CA VAL A 74 7.88 2.13 6.15
C VAL A 74 8.38 3.58 6.19
N GLY A 75 7.49 4.54 6.44
CA GLY A 75 7.86 5.97 6.57
C GLY A 75 8.18 6.65 5.24
N GLY A 76 7.77 6.06 4.10
CA GLY A 76 7.98 6.60 2.75
C GLY A 76 7.04 7.77 2.38
N GLY A 77 6.14 8.14 3.28
CA GLY A 77 5.31 9.34 3.18
C GLY A 77 4.80 9.71 4.56
N PHE A 78 4.84 11.00 4.90
CA PHE A 78 4.56 11.58 6.21
C PHE A 78 5.71 11.56 7.23
N ALA A 79 6.93 11.92 6.80
CA ALA A 79 7.82 12.61 7.74
C ALA A 79 7.26 14.01 7.99
N GLY A 80 6.68 14.20 9.16
CA GLY A 80 6.07 15.44 9.62
C GLY A 80 6.97 16.66 9.41
N THR A 81 6.46 17.61 8.64
CA THR A 81 6.90 19.00 8.74
C THR A 81 5.80 19.76 9.47
N ALA A 82 5.68 19.53 10.77
CA ALA A 82 5.13 20.53 11.67
C ALA A 82 6.18 21.67 11.77
N VAL A 83 6.33 22.45 10.70
CA VAL A 83 7.01 23.74 10.76
C VAL A 83 5.91 24.78 10.77
N SER A 84 5.72 25.32 11.97
CA SER A 84 5.09 26.60 12.23
C SER A 84 5.40 27.60 11.12
N MET A 85 4.40 27.93 10.30
CA MET A 85 4.49 29.09 9.41
C MET A 85 4.34 30.36 10.25
N ALA A 86 5.47 30.82 10.77
CA ALA A 86 5.71 32.24 11.01
C ALA A 86 6.62 32.75 9.90
N GLY A 87 6.09 33.65 9.07
CA GLY A 87 6.85 34.65 8.29
C GLY A 87 7.81 34.15 7.21
N ASN A 88 7.36 34.10 5.96
CA ASN A 88 7.74 35.07 4.94
C ASN A 88 7.32 34.62 3.54
N GLU A 89 6.44 35.43 2.96
CA GLU A 89 6.40 35.82 1.56
C GLU A 89 7.82 35.91 0.95
N VAL A 90 8.24 34.91 0.15
CA VAL A 90 9.31 35.12 -0.85
C VAL A 90 8.98 34.37 -2.13
N MET A 91 8.40 35.17 -3.03
CA MET A 91 8.48 35.12 -4.48
C MET A 91 9.70 34.34 -5.01
N ARG A 92 9.45 33.22 -5.68
CA ARG A 92 10.39 32.67 -6.67
C ARG A 92 9.63 32.18 -7.90
N GLN A 93 9.44 33.10 -8.84
CA GLN A 93 9.32 32.75 -10.25
C GLN A 93 10.59 32.01 -10.68
N GLY A 94 10.42 30.92 -11.45
CA GLY A 94 11.51 30.38 -12.27
C GLY A 94 11.65 28.87 -12.23
N THR A 95 10.88 28.18 -13.06
CA THR A 95 11.40 27.19 -14.02
C THR A 95 10.34 26.95 -15.09
N ASP A 96 10.64 27.41 -16.30
CA ASP A 96 9.97 27.01 -17.53
C ASP A 96 10.28 25.52 -17.76
N GLY A 97 9.34 24.60 -17.51
CA GLY A 97 9.64 23.17 -17.51
C GLY A 97 8.42 22.27 -17.56
N LEU A 98 8.21 21.62 -18.72
CA LEU A 98 7.08 20.76 -19.09
C LEU A 98 5.68 21.41 -19.01
N LYS A 99 5.04 21.61 -20.17
CA LYS A 99 3.58 21.79 -20.26
C LYS A 99 2.89 20.48 -19.88
N VAL A 100 2.68 20.27 -18.58
CA VAL A 100 1.86 19.16 -18.06
C VAL A 100 0.41 19.40 -18.48
N SER A 101 -0.22 18.41 -19.11
CA SER A 101 -1.63 18.55 -19.51
C SER A 101 -2.53 18.61 -18.28
N LYS A 102 -3.70 19.24 -18.41
CA LYS A 102 -4.70 19.29 -17.32
C LYS A 102 -5.08 17.87 -16.84
N GLY A 103 -5.27 16.94 -17.78
CA GLY A 103 -5.59 15.54 -17.45
C GLY A 103 -4.46 14.83 -16.71
N ASP A 104 -3.21 15.06 -17.08
CA ASP A 104 -2.07 14.45 -16.39
C ASP A 104 -1.91 15.00 -14.96
N LYS A 105 -2.20 16.30 -14.77
CA LYS A 105 -2.24 16.95 -13.46
C LYS A 105 -3.36 16.37 -12.60
N GLU A 106 -4.59 16.27 -13.10
CA GLU A 106 -5.72 15.69 -12.37
C GLU A 106 -5.46 14.23 -11.99
N ALA A 107 -4.92 13.43 -12.90
CA ALA A 107 -4.54 12.05 -12.61
C ALA A 107 -3.44 11.96 -11.54
N ALA A 108 -2.48 12.90 -11.54
CA ALA A 108 -1.47 13.00 -10.49
C ALA A 108 -2.07 13.39 -9.14
N VAL A 109 -3.03 14.32 -9.10
CA VAL A 109 -3.76 14.69 -7.87
C VAL A 109 -4.55 13.49 -7.33
N ILE A 110 -5.25 12.73 -8.19
CA ILE A 110 -5.95 11.50 -7.78
C ILE A 110 -4.95 10.52 -7.15
N ARG A 111 -3.81 10.25 -7.80
CA ARG A 111 -2.76 9.38 -7.24
C ARG A 111 -2.18 9.90 -5.93
N ALA A 112 -2.10 11.22 -5.74
CA ALA A 112 -1.67 11.80 -4.48
C ALA A 112 -2.74 11.61 -3.39
N PHE A 113 -4.02 11.79 -3.72
CA PHE A 113 -5.11 11.57 -2.78
C PHE A 113 -5.25 10.09 -2.38
N GLU A 114 -5.05 9.18 -3.33
CA GLU A 114 -5.02 7.73 -3.06
C GLU A 114 -3.98 7.34 -2.00
N LYS A 115 -2.89 8.11 -1.84
CA LYS A 115 -1.90 7.88 -0.80
C LYS A 115 -2.41 8.27 0.59
N VAL A 116 -3.27 9.29 0.68
CA VAL A 116 -3.83 9.77 1.96
C VAL A 116 -5.13 9.08 2.32
N SER A 117 -5.83 8.51 1.34
CA SER A 117 -7.14 7.85 1.54
C SER A 117 -7.10 6.64 2.48
N VAL A 118 -5.92 6.13 2.83
CA VAL A 118 -5.77 5.07 3.85
C VAL A 118 -6.09 5.56 5.27
N GLU A 119 -6.02 6.87 5.51
CA GLU A 119 -6.44 7.50 6.77
C GLU A 119 -7.90 7.92 6.76
N LEU A 120 -8.60 7.68 5.66
CA LEU A 120 -9.92 8.24 5.43
C LEU A 120 -10.97 7.15 5.23
N ALA A 121 -12.16 7.39 5.77
CA ALA A 121 -13.37 6.63 5.48
C ALA A 121 -14.28 7.48 4.57
N TYR A 122 -14.99 6.84 3.63
CA TYR A 122 -15.98 7.53 2.81
C TYR A 122 -17.39 7.25 3.36
N GLU A 123 -17.97 8.23 4.05
CA GLU A 123 -19.22 8.08 4.80
C GLU A 123 -20.20 9.20 4.45
N GLY A 124 -21.45 8.83 4.13
CA GLY A 124 -22.51 9.80 3.84
C GLY A 124 -22.17 10.75 2.68
N GLY A 125 -21.45 10.26 1.67
CA GLY A 125 -21.07 11.05 0.50
C GLY A 125 -19.83 11.94 0.68
N ARG A 126 -19.13 11.85 1.83
CA ARG A 126 -17.94 12.64 2.13
C ARG A 126 -16.80 11.78 2.70
N TRP A 127 -15.57 12.12 2.34
CA TRP A 127 -14.38 11.63 3.03
C TRP A 127 -14.31 12.24 4.43
N ARG A 128 -13.99 11.38 5.41
CA ARG A 128 -13.79 11.68 6.83
C ARG A 128 -12.56 10.98 7.35
N LEU A 129 -12.07 11.36 8.52
CA LEU A 129 -11.01 10.59 9.19
C LEU A 129 -11.52 9.20 9.60
N ALA A 130 -10.75 8.17 9.27
CA ALA A 130 -11.04 6.82 9.72
C ALA A 130 -10.82 6.70 11.23
N THR A 131 -11.87 6.37 11.98
CA THR A 131 -11.81 6.18 13.43
C THR A 131 -11.52 4.73 13.82
N GLU A 132 -11.84 3.77 12.94
CA GLU A 132 -11.67 2.35 13.19
C GLU A 132 -10.76 1.69 12.14
N PHE A 133 -9.72 1.03 12.61
CA PHE A 133 -8.72 0.32 11.81
C PHE A 133 -8.83 -1.19 12.02
N SER A 134 -8.44 -1.98 11.03
CA SER A 134 -8.18 -3.42 11.20
C SER A 134 -7.06 -3.67 12.21
N GLU A 135 -6.99 -4.88 12.78
CA GLU A 135 -5.86 -5.25 13.66
C GLU A 135 -4.52 -5.17 12.93
N PHE A 136 -4.49 -5.53 11.64
CA PHE A 136 -3.33 -5.34 10.76
C PHE A 136 -2.86 -3.88 10.73
N GLU A 137 -3.77 -2.94 10.44
CA GLU A 137 -3.45 -1.51 10.38
C GLU A 137 -3.05 -0.96 11.76
N LYS A 138 -3.71 -1.42 12.84
CA LYS A 138 -3.35 -1.03 14.22
C LYS A 138 -1.93 -1.44 14.55
N LEU A 139 -1.53 -2.67 14.23
CA LEU A 139 -0.17 -3.18 14.50
C LEU A 139 0.89 -2.43 13.68
N ILE A 140 0.60 -2.19 12.40
CA ILE A 140 1.47 -1.38 11.54
C ILE A 140 1.65 0.04 12.09
N LYS A 141 0.57 0.68 12.54
CA LYS A 141 0.62 2.03 13.12
C LYS A 141 1.32 2.06 14.47
N ARG A 142 1.18 1.00 15.28
CA ARG A 142 1.80 0.91 16.61
C ARG A 142 3.33 0.81 16.52
N ASN A 143 3.84 0.02 15.57
CA ASN A 143 5.27 -0.29 15.46
C ASN A 143 5.83 -0.01 14.04
N PRO A 144 5.82 1.25 13.56
CA PRO A 144 6.27 1.56 12.19
C PRO A 144 7.73 1.15 11.95
N LEU A 145 8.05 0.71 10.73
CA LEU A 145 9.36 0.26 10.29
C LEU A 145 10.30 1.45 10.02
N THR A 146 10.80 2.03 11.11
CA THR A 146 11.63 3.25 11.09
C THR A 146 13.11 2.99 10.84
N LYS A 147 13.61 1.77 11.10
CA LYS A 147 15.03 1.44 10.90
C LYS A 147 15.31 0.95 9.48
N ALA A 148 16.40 1.44 8.88
CA ALA A 148 16.81 1.07 7.53
C ALA A 148 17.04 -0.44 7.35
N TYR A 149 17.57 -1.10 8.37
CA TYR A 149 17.81 -2.54 8.34
C TYR A 149 16.51 -3.34 8.29
N ASP A 150 15.53 -3.03 9.15
CA ASP A 150 14.21 -3.69 9.15
C ASP A 150 13.52 -3.51 7.79
N ARG A 151 13.60 -2.31 7.20
CA ARG A 151 13.10 -2.03 5.83
C ARG A 151 13.79 -2.87 4.76
N LYS A 152 15.12 -3.04 4.88
CA LYS A 152 15.91 -3.85 3.95
C LYS A 152 15.56 -5.33 4.05
N ILE A 153 15.35 -5.87 5.25
CA ILE A 153 14.91 -7.26 5.44
C ILE A 153 13.52 -7.45 4.85
N LEU A 154 12.59 -6.54 5.14
CA LEU A 154 11.27 -6.56 4.51
C LEU A 154 11.37 -6.55 2.98
N ALA A 155 12.17 -5.64 2.40
CA ALA A 155 12.36 -5.56 0.95
C ALA A 155 12.86 -6.89 0.36
N ARG A 156 13.83 -7.54 1.03
CA ARG A 156 14.37 -8.81 0.59
C ARG A 156 13.36 -9.94 0.69
N MET A 157 12.56 -9.99 1.75
CA MET A 157 11.50 -10.99 1.89
C MET A 157 10.46 -10.84 0.76
N LEU A 158 10.04 -9.61 0.48
CA LEU A 158 9.11 -9.34 -0.64
C LEU A 158 9.70 -9.74 -2.00
N VAL A 159 10.99 -9.50 -2.24
CA VAL A 159 11.67 -9.92 -3.49
C VAL A 159 11.83 -11.43 -3.57
N GLU A 160 12.12 -12.11 -2.47
CA GLU A 160 12.19 -13.57 -2.42
C GLU A 160 10.82 -14.21 -2.71
N MET A 161 9.75 -13.67 -2.14
CA MET A 161 8.38 -14.10 -2.44
C MET A 161 8.06 -13.92 -3.93
N ALA A 162 8.23 -12.70 -4.47
CA ALA A 162 7.95 -12.43 -5.89
C ALA A 162 8.86 -13.22 -6.86
N ARG A 163 10.03 -13.68 -6.41
CA ARG A 163 10.92 -14.53 -7.20
C ARG A 163 10.43 -15.98 -7.26
N ALA A 164 9.74 -16.47 -6.23
CA ALA A 164 9.15 -17.82 -6.26
C ALA A 164 8.23 -17.98 -7.47
N ASP A 165 7.47 -16.93 -7.80
CA ASP A 165 6.56 -16.91 -8.96
C ASP A 165 7.25 -16.68 -10.32
N GLY A 166 8.56 -16.46 -10.32
CA GLY A 166 9.39 -16.42 -11.53
C GLY A 166 9.39 -15.09 -12.33
N THR A 167 8.51 -14.13 -12.01
CA THR A 167 8.48 -12.82 -12.68
C THR A 167 8.01 -11.69 -11.77
N VAL A 168 8.79 -10.60 -11.72
CA VAL A 168 8.37 -9.33 -11.09
C VAL A 168 7.59 -8.49 -12.10
N GLU A 169 6.32 -8.23 -11.82
CA GLU A 169 5.44 -7.43 -12.66
C GLU A 169 5.80 -5.93 -12.64
N ALA A 170 5.31 -5.19 -13.64
CA ALA A 170 5.59 -3.76 -13.78
C ALA A 170 5.07 -2.92 -12.60
N GLU A 171 3.97 -3.34 -11.96
CA GLU A 171 3.41 -2.68 -10.78
C GLU A 171 4.29 -2.89 -9.54
N GLU A 172 4.78 -4.12 -9.33
CA GLU A 172 5.71 -4.44 -8.26
C GLU A 172 7.04 -3.72 -8.44
N LYS A 173 7.56 -3.67 -9.67
CA LYS A 173 8.77 -2.91 -9.97
C LYS A 173 8.60 -1.43 -9.63
N ALA A 174 7.46 -0.84 -10.00
CA ALA A 174 7.16 0.55 -9.66
C ALA A 174 7.00 0.76 -8.14
N PHE A 175 6.51 -0.25 -7.43
CA PHE A 175 6.49 -0.23 -5.97
C PHE A 175 7.90 -0.27 -5.39
N PHE A 176 8.75 -1.23 -5.81
CA PHE A 176 10.13 -1.32 -5.34
C PHE A 176 10.94 -0.07 -5.68
N ASP A 177 10.72 0.55 -6.84
CA ASP A 177 11.39 1.81 -7.20
C ASP A 177 11.00 2.99 -6.27
N ASP A 178 9.79 2.98 -5.70
CA ASP A 178 9.30 3.99 -4.73
C ASP A 178 9.67 3.63 -3.28
N PHE A 179 9.71 2.33 -2.97
CA PHE A 179 9.98 1.78 -1.66
C PHE A 179 11.48 1.76 -1.32
N LEU A 180 12.30 1.47 -2.32
CA LEU A 180 13.74 1.31 -2.16
C LEU A 180 14.45 2.67 -2.26
N ASN A 181 15.42 2.86 -1.36
CA ASN A 181 16.31 4.00 -1.36
C ASN A 181 17.77 3.55 -1.31
N LYS A 182 18.70 4.51 -1.23
CA LYS A 182 20.15 4.22 -1.18
C LYS A 182 20.54 3.33 0.01
N GLU A 183 19.78 3.34 1.10
CA GLU A 183 20.06 2.55 2.31
C GLU A 183 19.57 1.10 2.17
N THR A 184 18.46 0.88 1.46
CA THR A 184 17.90 -0.47 1.24
C THR A 184 18.52 -1.18 0.03
N GLY A 185 19.14 -0.44 -0.90
CA GLY A 185 19.72 -0.97 -2.15
C GLY A 185 18.73 -0.93 -3.32
N SER A 186 19.20 -1.23 -4.53
CA SER A 186 18.33 -1.29 -5.71
C SER A 186 17.64 -2.64 -5.87
N LEU A 187 16.52 -2.70 -6.60
CA LEU A 187 15.82 -3.97 -6.88
C LEU A 187 16.77 -5.00 -7.51
N GLY A 188 17.66 -4.57 -8.41
CA GLY A 188 18.65 -5.45 -9.03
C GLY A 188 19.70 -5.99 -8.06
N ASP A 189 20.00 -5.27 -6.98
CA ASP A 189 20.90 -5.76 -5.92
C ASP A 189 20.18 -6.77 -5.04
N LEU A 190 18.90 -6.51 -4.71
CA LEU A 190 18.07 -7.43 -3.93
C LEU A 190 17.83 -8.75 -4.65
N MET A 191 17.54 -8.73 -5.95
CA MET A 191 17.34 -9.96 -6.75
C MET A 191 18.59 -10.86 -6.81
N ARG A 192 19.78 -10.27 -6.67
CA ARG A 192 21.07 -11.00 -6.68
C ARG A 192 21.58 -11.32 -5.28
N ALA A 193 20.90 -10.83 -4.24
CA ALA A 193 21.27 -11.12 -2.87
C ALA A 193 21.10 -12.62 -2.59
N PRO A 194 21.92 -13.19 -1.68
CA PRO A 194 21.66 -14.53 -1.17
C PRO A 194 20.32 -14.58 -0.44
N SER A 195 19.80 -15.79 -0.22
CA SER A 195 18.61 -15.98 0.61
C SER A 195 18.81 -15.39 2.01
N ILE A 196 17.75 -14.83 2.58
CA ILE A 196 17.76 -14.33 3.96
C ILE A 196 18.11 -15.46 4.91
N SER A 197 19.06 -15.18 5.80
CA SER A 197 19.46 -16.13 6.84
C SER A 197 18.77 -15.83 8.18
N MET A 198 18.70 -16.84 9.05
CA MET A 198 18.17 -16.69 10.40
C MET A 198 18.91 -15.60 11.20
N ILE A 199 20.23 -15.49 11.05
CA ILE A 199 21.06 -14.46 11.71
C ILE A 199 20.63 -13.05 11.28
N GLU A 200 20.25 -12.86 10.01
CA GLU A 200 19.74 -11.56 9.55
C GLU A 200 18.37 -11.23 10.13
N CYS A 201 17.52 -12.24 10.34
CA CYS A 201 16.22 -12.07 11.01
C CYS A 201 16.38 -11.77 12.51
N GLU A 202 17.43 -12.30 13.16
CA GLU A 202 17.74 -12.01 14.56
C GLU A 202 18.03 -10.51 14.78
N GLU A 203 18.71 -9.87 13.83
CA GLU A 203 19.05 -8.44 13.85
C GLU A 203 17.85 -7.51 13.56
N VAL A 204 16.71 -8.06 13.11
CA VAL A 204 15.47 -7.28 12.99
C VAL A 204 14.96 -6.90 14.37
N THR A 205 14.63 -5.62 14.54
CA THR A 205 14.09 -5.10 15.81
C THR A 205 12.89 -5.92 16.26
N LYS A 206 12.83 -6.32 17.54
CA LYS A 206 11.77 -7.18 18.08
C LYS A 206 10.36 -6.67 17.78
N GLU A 207 10.13 -5.36 17.92
CA GLU A 207 8.82 -4.74 17.66
C GLU A 207 8.47 -4.70 16.16
N ALA A 208 9.47 -4.80 15.28
CA ALA A 208 9.32 -4.76 13.83
C ALA A 208 9.02 -6.13 13.21
N ARG A 209 9.47 -7.23 13.84
CA ARG A 209 9.34 -8.59 13.28
C ARG A 209 7.90 -8.94 12.90
N GLU A 210 6.93 -8.64 13.78
CA GLU A 210 5.51 -8.89 13.52
C GLU A 210 5.04 -8.14 12.28
N ASN A 211 5.42 -6.87 12.15
CA ASN A 211 5.03 -6.03 11.02
C ASN A 211 5.71 -6.47 9.73
N VAL A 212 7.00 -6.82 9.76
CA VAL A 212 7.69 -7.38 8.60
C VAL A 212 6.97 -8.64 8.11
N PHE A 213 6.67 -9.58 8.99
CA PHE A 213 5.98 -10.81 8.64
C PHE A 213 4.57 -10.57 8.09
N MET A 214 3.73 -9.81 8.81
CA MET A 214 2.35 -9.54 8.36
C MET A 214 2.30 -8.87 6.99
N ILE A 215 3.22 -7.93 6.74
CA ILE A 215 3.32 -7.25 5.47
C ILE A 215 3.64 -8.24 4.35
N VAL A 216 4.62 -9.11 4.55
CA VAL A 216 5.02 -10.12 3.55
C VAL A 216 3.85 -11.07 3.29
N ALA A 217 3.18 -11.54 4.35
CA ALA A 217 1.98 -12.36 4.23
C ALA A 217 0.87 -11.65 3.44
N ALA A 218 0.56 -10.39 3.77
CA ALA A 218 -0.49 -9.65 3.07
C ALA A 218 -0.18 -9.44 1.58
N VAL A 219 1.09 -9.29 1.21
CA VAL A 219 1.50 -9.20 -0.20
C VAL A 219 1.33 -10.53 -0.92
N ALA A 220 1.77 -11.64 -0.32
CA ALA A 220 1.59 -12.98 -0.88
C ALA A 220 0.10 -13.28 -1.16
N LEU A 221 -0.76 -12.97 -0.18
CA LEU A 221 -2.20 -13.20 -0.29
C LEU A 221 -2.90 -12.28 -1.31
N ALA A 222 -2.27 -11.17 -1.73
CA ALA A 222 -2.90 -10.16 -2.59
C ALA A 222 -3.04 -10.60 -4.05
N ASP A 223 -2.27 -11.60 -4.48
CA ASP A 223 -2.32 -12.13 -5.84
C ASP A 223 -3.44 -13.18 -6.03
N ASN A 224 -4.21 -13.46 -4.97
CA ASN A 224 -5.40 -14.33 -4.95
C ASN A 224 -5.12 -15.79 -5.35
N GLU A 225 -3.88 -16.24 -5.22
CA GLU A 225 -3.48 -17.64 -5.32
C GLU A 225 -2.38 -17.86 -4.28
N PHE A 226 -2.77 -18.27 -3.08
CA PHE A 226 -1.78 -18.55 -2.04
C PHE A 226 -1.20 -19.95 -2.27
N ALA A 227 -0.11 -19.99 -3.03
CA ALA A 227 0.50 -21.24 -3.46
C ALA A 227 1.21 -21.96 -2.29
N ASP A 228 1.33 -23.29 -2.38
CA ASP A 228 2.04 -24.09 -1.38
C ASP A 228 3.48 -23.58 -1.15
N GLU A 229 4.14 -23.08 -2.20
CA GLU A 229 5.49 -22.52 -2.12
C GLU A 229 5.55 -21.22 -1.31
N GLU A 230 4.55 -20.34 -1.47
CA GLU A 230 4.43 -19.11 -0.68
C GLU A 230 4.12 -19.43 0.79
N GLN A 231 3.26 -20.42 1.03
CA GLN A 231 2.94 -20.88 2.37
C GLN A 231 4.18 -21.44 3.07
N LEU A 232 4.92 -22.33 2.41
CA LEU A 232 6.19 -22.85 2.93
C LEU A 232 7.18 -21.73 3.23
N LYS A 233 7.24 -20.70 2.38
CA LYS A 233 8.13 -19.56 2.60
C LYS A 233 7.73 -18.69 3.80
N LEU A 234 6.43 -18.46 4.00
CA LEU A 234 5.94 -17.79 5.20
C LEU A 234 6.21 -18.62 6.46
N ASP A 235 6.07 -19.94 6.39
CA ASP A 235 6.40 -20.84 7.50
C ASP A 235 7.90 -20.76 7.86
N GLU A 236 8.78 -20.73 6.85
CA GLU A 236 10.21 -20.49 7.04
C GLU A 236 10.48 -19.15 7.73
N TYR A 237 9.88 -18.05 7.26
CA TYR A 237 10.08 -16.73 7.87
C TYR A 237 9.55 -16.66 9.30
N SER A 238 8.43 -17.33 9.58
CA SER A 238 7.88 -17.46 10.92
C SER A 238 8.86 -18.14 11.88
N GLN A 239 9.49 -19.23 11.43
CA GLN A 239 10.53 -19.93 12.19
C GLN A 239 11.77 -19.05 12.37
N MET A 240 12.22 -18.34 11.33
CA MET A 240 13.36 -17.42 11.41
C MET A 240 13.13 -16.25 12.37
N PHE A 241 11.88 -15.79 12.54
CA PHE A 241 11.52 -14.78 13.53
C PHE A 241 11.24 -15.35 14.93
N GLU A 242 11.31 -16.67 15.09
CA GLU A 242 11.05 -17.42 16.32
C GLU A 242 9.61 -17.25 16.84
N PHE A 243 8.63 -17.16 15.92
CA PHE A 243 7.23 -17.12 16.32
C PHE A 243 6.73 -18.49 16.76
N SER A 244 6.00 -18.53 17.87
CA SER A 244 5.18 -19.70 18.21
C SER A 244 4.10 -19.94 17.14
N GLU A 245 3.68 -21.18 16.95
CA GLU A 245 2.57 -21.54 16.04
C GLU A 245 1.33 -20.66 16.21
N ARG A 246 0.87 -20.46 17.47
CA ARG A 246 -0.26 -19.56 17.76
C ARG A 246 -0.05 -18.13 17.26
N LYS A 247 1.18 -17.62 17.33
CA LYS A 247 1.53 -16.26 16.91
C LYS A 247 1.63 -16.18 15.39
N HIS A 248 2.18 -17.20 14.75
CA HIS A 248 2.16 -17.35 13.30
C HIS A 248 0.72 -17.31 12.76
N GLU A 249 -0.17 -18.16 13.29
CA GLU A 249 -1.57 -18.22 12.88
C GLU A 249 -2.30 -16.89 13.12
N GLU A 250 -2.03 -16.23 14.26
CA GLU A 250 -2.58 -14.91 14.57
C GLU A 250 -2.17 -13.85 13.54
N LEU A 251 -0.87 -13.74 13.25
CA LEU A 251 -0.36 -12.74 12.31
C LEU A 251 -0.80 -13.02 10.86
N LEU A 252 -0.83 -14.30 10.47
CA LEU A 252 -1.37 -14.72 9.17
C LEU A 252 -2.86 -14.39 9.08
N ARG A 253 -3.62 -14.59 10.15
CA ARG A 253 -5.03 -14.22 10.20
C ARG A 253 -5.24 -12.72 10.02
N TYR A 254 -4.43 -11.87 10.68
CA TYR A 254 -4.52 -10.43 10.49
C TYR A 254 -4.21 -10.00 9.04
N ALA A 255 -3.24 -10.65 8.40
CA ALA A 255 -2.95 -10.42 6.99
C ALA A 255 -4.14 -10.86 6.09
N GLN A 256 -4.70 -12.05 6.30
CA GLN A 256 -5.87 -12.55 5.57
C GLN A 256 -7.09 -11.63 5.72
N ASP A 257 -7.39 -11.21 6.96
CA ASP A 257 -8.49 -10.30 7.25
C ASP A 257 -8.32 -9.00 6.45
N TYR A 258 -7.13 -8.40 6.52
CA TYR A 258 -6.84 -7.17 5.80
C TYR A 258 -6.90 -7.34 4.26
N THR A 259 -6.47 -8.48 3.74
CA THR A 259 -6.54 -8.78 2.30
C THR A 259 -7.99 -8.90 1.84
N ILE A 260 -8.86 -9.60 2.58
CA ILE A 260 -10.31 -9.65 2.30
C ILE A 260 -10.92 -8.25 2.33
N GLU A 261 -10.62 -7.46 3.37
CA GLU A 261 -11.13 -6.11 3.48
C GLU A 261 -10.70 -5.23 2.29
N SER A 262 -9.43 -5.31 1.91
CA SER A 262 -8.88 -4.60 0.76
C SER A 262 -9.57 -5.02 -0.54
N TYR A 263 -9.84 -6.32 -0.69
CA TYR A 263 -10.55 -6.86 -1.85
C TYR A 263 -11.99 -6.35 -1.93
N ILE A 264 -12.74 -6.39 -0.82
CA ILE A 264 -14.10 -5.83 -0.71
C ILE A 264 -14.09 -4.34 -1.04
N ARG A 265 -13.20 -3.55 -0.42
CA ARG A 265 -13.08 -2.11 -0.70
C ARG A 265 -12.79 -1.82 -2.18
N SER A 266 -12.04 -2.70 -2.85
CA SER A 266 -11.67 -2.57 -4.27
C SER A 266 -12.83 -2.87 -5.23
N LYS A 267 -13.66 -3.87 -4.89
CA LYS A 267 -14.79 -4.36 -5.69
C LYS A 267 -16.09 -3.63 -5.37
N GLY A 268 -16.21 -3.05 -4.18
CA GLY A 268 -17.46 -2.55 -3.64
C GLY A 268 -18.25 -3.66 -2.94
N VAL A 269 -19.56 -3.73 -3.19
CA VAL A 269 -20.40 -4.79 -2.62
C VAL A 269 -20.05 -6.12 -3.27
N MET A 270 -19.73 -7.12 -2.46
CA MET A 270 -19.46 -8.49 -2.89
C MET A 270 -20.56 -9.43 -2.41
N SER A 271 -20.88 -10.44 -3.20
CA SER A 271 -21.74 -11.52 -2.72
C SER A 271 -20.98 -12.41 -1.74
N ARG A 272 -21.72 -13.16 -0.92
CA ARG A 272 -21.14 -14.15 0.00
C ARG A 272 -20.33 -15.21 -0.75
N ASP A 273 -20.81 -15.65 -1.91
CA ASP A 273 -20.12 -16.64 -2.73
C ASP A 273 -18.79 -16.10 -3.28
N ASP A 274 -18.75 -14.83 -3.68
CA ASP A 274 -17.49 -14.19 -4.11
C ASP A 274 -16.48 -14.11 -2.97
N ILE A 275 -16.93 -13.84 -1.74
CA ILE A 275 -16.08 -13.79 -0.55
C ILE A 275 -15.55 -15.18 -0.21
N TYR A 276 -16.39 -16.20 -0.27
CA TYR A 276 -15.95 -17.59 -0.03
C TYR A 276 -14.98 -18.07 -1.10
N ALA A 277 -15.26 -17.79 -2.38
CA ALA A 277 -14.35 -18.13 -3.47
C ALA A 277 -13.00 -17.43 -3.31
N PHE A 278 -12.98 -16.20 -2.76
CA PHE A 278 -11.75 -15.52 -2.44
C PHE A 278 -11.04 -16.10 -1.21
N ALA A 279 -11.78 -16.42 -0.15
CA ALA A 279 -11.25 -17.02 1.07
C ALA A 279 -10.56 -18.36 0.79
N ASP A 280 -11.17 -19.21 -0.03
CA ASP A 280 -10.62 -20.51 -0.44
C ASP A 280 -9.25 -20.35 -1.12
N LYS A 281 -9.07 -19.28 -1.90
CA LYS A 281 -7.83 -19.00 -2.64
C LYS A 281 -6.68 -18.51 -1.77
N ILE A 282 -7.00 -17.91 -0.62
CA ILE A 282 -6.01 -17.39 0.34
C ILE A 282 -5.90 -18.30 1.58
N SER A 283 -6.40 -19.54 1.48
CA SER A 283 -6.43 -20.55 2.55
C SER A 283 -7.05 -20.03 3.85
N MET A 284 -8.14 -19.28 3.75
CA MET A 284 -8.89 -18.73 4.88
C MET A 284 -10.20 -19.50 5.08
N ASP A 285 -10.56 -19.77 6.34
CA ASP A 285 -11.86 -20.36 6.67
C ASP A 285 -13.00 -19.46 6.21
N ARG A 286 -14.01 -20.04 5.56
CA ARG A 286 -15.16 -19.30 5.01
C ARG A 286 -15.97 -18.58 6.09
N GLY A 287 -16.11 -19.20 7.27
CA GLY A 287 -16.81 -18.58 8.40
C GLY A 287 -16.05 -17.37 8.92
N GLU A 288 -14.72 -17.44 8.94
CA GLU A 288 -13.87 -16.31 9.27
C GLU A 288 -13.94 -15.20 8.23
N ALA A 289 -13.96 -15.53 6.93
CA ALA A 289 -14.11 -14.54 5.86
C ALA A 289 -15.43 -13.75 5.96
N GLU A 290 -16.52 -14.42 6.30
CA GLU A 290 -17.81 -13.77 6.59
C GLU A 290 -17.75 -12.89 7.84
N ARG A 291 -17.07 -13.34 8.90
CA ARG A 291 -16.84 -12.50 10.09
C ARG A 291 -16.07 -11.24 9.73
N THR A 292 -15.08 -11.33 8.85
CA THR A 292 -14.27 -10.19 8.38
C THR A 292 -15.11 -9.21 7.57
N GLN A 293 -15.99 -9.69 6.68
CA GLN A 293 -16.98 -8.83 6.01
C GLN A 293 -17.85 -8.08 7.02
N ILE A 294 -18.42 -8.79 8.00
CA ILE A 294 -19.30 -8.18 9.02
C ILE A 294 -18.54 -7.13 9.85
N ARG A 295 -17.29 -7.39 10.23
CA ARG A 295 -16.44 -6.42 10.93
C ARG A 295 -16.15 -5.19 10.07
N LEU A 296 -15.95 -5.37 8.76
CA LEU A 296 -15.77 -4.27 7.82
C LEU A 296 -17.04 -3.42 7.72
N GLU A 297 -18.20 -4.05 7.53
CA GLU A 297 -19.49 -3.35 7.46
C GLU A 297 -19.79 -2.57 8.73
N LYS A 298 -19.46 -3.11 9.91
CA LYS A 298 -19.58 -2.39 11.19
C LYS A 298 -18.67 -1.16 11.28
N ARG A 299 -17.48 -1.19 10.66
CA ARG A 299 -16.55 -0.05 10.63
C ARG A 299 -16.95 1.04 9.64
N LEU A 300 -17.74 0.69 8.63
CA LEU A 300 -18.14 1.60 7.56
C LEU A 300 -19.50 2.27 7.79
N ASN A 301 -20.27 1.81 8.78
CA ASN A 301 -21.60 2.30 9.13
C ASN A 301 -21.58 3.05 10.47
#